data_AF-A0A1C4XD22-F1
#
_entry.id   AF-A0A1C4XD22-F1
#
_cell.length_a   1.000
_cell.length_b   1.000
_cell.length_c   1.000
_cell.angle_alpha   90.00
_cell.angle_beta   90.00
_cell.angle_gamma   90.00
#
_symmetry.space_group_name_H-M   'P 1'
#
loop_
_entity.id
_entity.type
_entity.pdbx_description
1 polymer ?
#
loop_
_entity_poly.entity_id
_entity_poly.type
_entity_poly.pdbx_seq_one_letter_code
_entity_poly.pdbx_strand_id
1 'polypeptide(L)'
;MPKIDQQAIRQFEFMLPSKRRQTEIVNRFSELSTIVNRVADVVRNSAVKAKRLRASLLAEAFAGQLVPQDPDDEPASELLARIRAERAATIPKQRTRSRRTTKELPAPATRVTGDDYQQETLPL
;
A
#
# COMPACT_ATOMS: atom_id res chain seq x y z
N MET A 1 -1.07 -31.92 17.28
CA MET A 1 -0.58 -31.95 15.87
C MET A 1 -0.56 -33.40 15.41
N PRO A 2 -1.05 -33.73 14.20
CA PRO A 2 -0.87 -35.07 13.64
C PRO A 2 0.64 -35.35 13.50
N LYS A 3 1.08 -36.52 13.96
CA LYS A 3 2.48 -36.98 13.89
C LYS A 3 2.54 -38.17 12.95
N ILE A 4 3.42 -38.12 11.95
CA ILE A 4 3.74 -39.27 11.09
C ILE A 4 4.97 -39.94 11.69
N ASP A 5 4.86 -41.21 12.08
CA ASP A 5 5.95 -42.00 12.64
C ASP A 5 6.54 -42.99 11.61
N GLN A 6 7.66 -43.64 11.98
CA GLN A 6 8.37 -44.55 11.08
C GLN A 6 7.54 -45.81 10.75
N GLN A 7 6.66 -46.25 11.66
CA GLN A 7 5.78 -47.39 11.41
C GLN A 7 4.74 -47.05 10.35
N ALA A 8 4.13 -45.87 10.43
CA ALA A 8 3.16 -45.37 9.46
C ALA A 8 3.76 -45.27 8.05
N ILE A 9 5.00 -44.79 7.92
CA ILE A 9 5.67 -44.71 6.60
C ILE A 9 5.97 -46.12 6.04
N ARG A 10 6.37 -47.07 6.88
CA ARG A 10 6.66 -48.45 6.45
C ARG A 10 5.42 -49.23 6.02
N GLN A 11 4.27 -48.91 6.60
CA GLN A 11 2.97 -49.50 6.24
C GLN A 11 2.37 -48.88 4.97
N PHE A 12 2.92 -47.78 4.46
CA PHE A 12 2.43 -47.16 3.24
C PHE A 12 2.86 -47.98 2.02
N GLU A 13 1.91 -48.73 1.47
CA GLU A 13 2.11 -49.48 0.24
C GLU A 13 1.82 -48.62 -0.99
N PHE A 14 2.70 -48.69 -1.98
CA PHE A 14 2.47 -48.07 -3.27
C PHE A 14 3.00 -48.95 -4.40
N MET A 15 2.33 -48.84 -5.54
CA MET A 15 2.73 -49.52 -6.76
C MET A 15 4.05 -48.93 -7.26
N LEU A 16 5.12 -49.74 -7.29
CA LEU A 16 6.42 -49.32 -7.80
C LEU A 16 6.53 -49.63 -9.30
N PRO A 17 6.47 -48.62 -10.19
CA PRO A 17 6.59 -48.85 -11.62
C PRO A 17 8.05 -49.17 -12.01
N SER A 18 8.28 -49.62 -13.24
CA SER A 18 9.63 -49.88 -13.74
C SER A 18 10.51 -48.61 -13.71
N LYS A 19 11.84 -48.78 -13.60
CA LYS A 19 12.79 -47.66 -13.57
C LYS A 19 12.63 -46.70 -14.75
N ARG A 20 12.40 -47.23 -15.96
CA ARG A 20 12.11 -46.42 -17.15
C ARG A 20 10.90 -45.50 -16.94
N ARG A 21 9.81 -46.04 -16.40
CA ARG A 21 8.57 -45.28 -16.16
C ARG A 21 8.73 -44.28 -15.00
N GLN A 22 9.52 -44.60 -13.98
CA GLN A 22 9.88 -43.64 -12.93
C GLN A 22 10.57 -42.41 -13.53
N THR A 23 11.56 -42.62 -14.40
CA THR A 23 12.28 -41.52 -15.08
C THR A 23 11.34 -40.70 -15.96
N GLU A 24 10.46 -41.34 -16.72
CA GLU A 24 9.48 -40.64 -17.56
C GLU A 24 8.54 -39.73 -16.75
N ILE A 25 8.04 -40.24 -15.61
CA ILE A 25 7.18 -39.48 -14.69
C ILE A 25 7.94 -38.26 -14.14
N VAL A 26 9.19 -38.44 -13.70
CA VAL A 26 10.00 -37.35 -13.14
C VAL A 26 10.29 -36.27 -14.18
N ASN A 27 10.63 -36.67 -15.42
CA ASN A 27 10.89 -35.72 -16.50
C ASN A 27 9.64 -34.90 -16.82
N ARG A 28 8.48 -35.56 -16.97
CA ARG A 28 7.22 -34.88 -17.25
C ARG A 28 6.78 -33.97 -16.10
N PHE A 29 7.00 -34.39 -14.87
CA PHE A 29 6.76 -33.54 -13.70
C PHE A 29 7.67 -32.31 -13.70
N SER A 30 8.96 -32.48 -14.03
CA SER A 30 9.93 -31.40 -14.06
C SER A 30 9.57 -30.34 -15.10
N GLU A 31 9.15 -30.77 -16.29
CA GLU A 31 8.64 -29.88 -17.34
C GLU A 31 7.42 -29.08 -16.88
N LEU A 32 6.40 -29.76 -16.33
CA LEU A 32 5.19 -29.12 -15.85
C LEU A 32 5.45 -28.18 -14.66
N SER A 33 6.31 -28.59 -13.73
CA SER A 33 6.70 -27.79 -12.57
C SER A 33 7.40 -26.51 -12.99
N THR A 34 8.25 -26.57 -14.04
CA THR A 34 8.92 -25.39 -14.59
C THR A 34 7.90 -24.35 -15.09
N ILE A 35 6.84 -24.80 -15.78
CA ILE A 35 5.78 -23.91 -16.27
C ILE A 35 5.02 -23.27 -15.09
N VAL A 36 4.60 -24.10 -14.12
CA VAL A 36 3.86 -23.63 -12.94
C VAL A 36 4.67 -22.59 -12.17
N ASN A 37 5.96 -22.86 -11.93
CA ASN A 37 6.84 -21.95 -11.21
C ASN A 37 7.02 -20.63 -11.96
N ARG A 38 7.23 -20.68 -13.29
CA ARG A 38 7.35 -19.47 -14.11
C ARG A 38 6.11 -18.59 -14.04
N VAL A 39 4.91 -19.18 -14.14
CA VAL A 39 3.66 -18.41 -14.03
C VAL A 39 3.53 -17.79 -12.63
N ALA A 40 3.81 -18.57 -11.59
CA ALA A 40 3.76 -18.08 -10.22
C ALA A 40 4.75 -16.90 -9.99
N ASP A 41 5.95 -16.98 -10.56
CA ASP A 41 6.95 -15.91 -10.49
C ASP A 41 6.49 -14.64 -11.23
N VAL A 42 5.92 -14.78 -12.43
CA VAL A 42 5.37 -13.64 -13.18
C VAL A 42 4.28 -12.94 -12.38
N VAL A 43 3.35 -13.68 -11.78
CA VAL A 43 2.28 -13.12 -10.96
C VAL A 43 2.87 -12.38 -9.75
N ARG A 44 3.76 -13.01 -8.98
CA ARG A 44 4.40 -12.36 -7.81
C ARG A 44 5.16 -11.10 -8.21
N ASN A 45 5.96 -11.16 -9.27
CA ASN A 45 6.74 -10.02 -9.75
C ASN A 45 5.86 -8.90 -10.28
N SER A 46 4.76 -9.22 -10.96
CA SER A 46 3.79 -8.22 -11.45
C SER A 46 3.12 -7.47 -10.30
N ALA A 47 2.75 -8.17 -9.22
CA ALA A 47 2.16 -7.54 -8.04
C ALA A 47 3.14 -6.57 -7.35
N VAL A 48 4.42 -6.95 -7.23
CA VAL A 48 5.46 -6.07 -6.70
C VAL A 48 5.66 -4.84 -7.58
N LYS A 49 5.72 -5.01 -8.91
CA LYS A 49 5.85 -3.91 -9.87
C LYS A 49 4.65 -2.97 -9.82
N ALA A 50 3.43 -3.49 -9.77
CA ALA A 50 2.22 -2.69 -9.66
C ALA A 50 2.19 -1.85 -8.38
N LYS A 51 2.61 -2.43 -7.24
CA LYS A 51 2.73 -1.70 -5.98
C LYS A 51 3.74 -0.54 -6.08
N ARG A 52 4.90 -0.79 -6.66
CA ARG A 52 5.94 0.24 -6.85
C ARG A 52 5.47 1.33 -7.80
N LEU A 53 4.88 0.97 -8.93
CA LEU A 53 4.35 1.93 -9.91
C LEU A 53 3.28 2.83 -9.27
N ARG A 54 2.36 2.26 -8.47
CA ARG A 54 1.36 3.04 -7.75
C ARG A 54 2.00 4.04 -6.79
N ALA A 55 3.04 3.62 -6.06
CA ALA A 55 3.75 4.51 -5.15
C ALA A 55 4.46 5.65 -5.90
N SER A 56 5.16 5.35 -6.99
CA SER A 56 5.80 6.36 -7.83
C SER A 56 4.79 7.33 -8.44
N LEU A 57 3.68 6.83 -8.99
CA LEU A 57 2.64 7.69 -9.57
C LEU A 57 2.01 8.62 -8.53
N LEU A 58 1.77 8.14 -7.31
CA LEU A 58 1.29 8.99 -6.23
C LEU A 58 2.33 10.04 -5.84
N ALA A 59 3.61 9.69 -5.75
CA ALA A 59 4.67 10.64 -5.45
C ALA A 59 4.73 11.77 -6.49
N GLU A 60 4.74 11.42 -7.78
CA GLU A 60 4.74 12.40 -8.87
C GLU A 60 3.47 13.26 -8.89
N ALA A 61 2.31 12.65 -8.59
CA ALA A 61 1.04 13.38 -8.49
C ALA A 61 1.06 14.42 -7.37
N PHE A 62 1.55 14.05 -6.18
CA PHE A 62 1.65 14.97 -5.04
C PHE A 62 2.73 16.04 -5.23
N ALA A 63 3.78 15.74 -6.00
CA ALA A 63 4.79 16.72 -6.40
C ALA A 63 4.33 17.64 -7.55
N GLY A 64 3.14 17.41 -8.12
CA GLY A 64 2.58 18.20 -9.22
C GLY A 64 3.19 17.92 -10.59
N GLN A 65 4.09 16.93 -10.71
CA GLN A 65 4.91 16.72 -11.92
C GLN A 65 4.19 15.97 -13.05
N LEU A 66 2.94 15.53 -12.83
CA LEU A 66 2.17 14.77 -13.84
C LEU A 66 1.49 15.66 -14.90
N VAL A 67 1.62 16.97 -14.80
CA VAL A 67 1.04 17.96 -15.74
C VAL A 67 2.12 18.99 -16.07
N PRO A 68 2.21 19.50 -17.32
CA PRO A 68 3.11 20.60 -17.65
C PRO A 68 2.90 21.79 -16.70
N GLN A 69 3.98 22.29 -16.12
CA GLN A 69 3.96 23.43 -15.20
C GLN A 69 4.18 24.72 -15.99
N ASP A 70 3.44 25.78 -15.67
CA ASP A 70 3.67 27.12 -16.21
C ASP A 70 4.71 27.85 -15.33
N PRO A 71 5.84 28.33 -15.87
CA PRO A 71 6.80 29.10 -15.09
C PRO A 71 6.25 30.44 -14.56
N ASP A 72 5.17 30.94 -15.13
CA ASP A 72 4.49 32.16 -14.66
C ASP A 72 3.45 31.87 -13.56
N ASP A 73 3.24 30.59 -13.18
CA ASP A 73 2.34 30.24 -12.08
C ASP A 73 2.85 30.79 -10.75
N GLU A 74 1.94 31.34 -9.96
CA GLU A 74 2.24 31.82 -8.61
C GLU A 74 2.74 30.67 -7.72
N PRO A 75 3.86 30.84 -6.99
CA PRO A 75 4.35 29.80 -6.09
C PRO A 75 3.36 29.60 -4.94
N ALA A 76 3.12 28.35 -4.57
CA ALA A 76 2.17 27.99 -3.51
C ALA A 76 2.47 28.68 -2.16
N SER A 77 3.73 29.08 -1.92
CA SER A 77 4.15 29.85 -0.75
C SER A 77 3.44 31.19 -0.63
N GLU A 78 3.22 31.90 -1.74
CA GLU A 78 2.54 33.20 -1.75
C GLU A 78 1.06 33.05 -1.42
N LEU A 79 0.37 32.10 -2.04
CA LEU A 79 -1.02 31.78 -1.73
C LEU A 79 -1.19 31.40 -0.26
N LEU A 80 -0.29 30.57 0.29
CA LEU A 80 -0.30 30.19 1.70
C LEU A 80 -0.06 31.38 2.63
N ALA A 81 0.82 32.32 2.24
CA ALA A 81 1.04 33.55 3.00
C ALA A 81 -0.21 34.42 3.03
N ARG A 82 -0.92 34.56 1.90
CA ARG A 82 -2.22 35.28 1.83
C ARG A 82 -3.27 34.62 2.70
N ILE A 83 -3.43 33.29 2.63
CA ILE A 83 -4.38 32.54 3.46
C ILE A 83 -4.06 32.72 4.95
N ARG A 84 -2.78 32.70 5.35
CA ARG A 84 -2.37 32.95 6.76
C ARG A 84 -2.68 34.38 7.19
N ALA A 85 -2.39 35.36 6.35
CA ALA A 85 -2.68 36.77 6.63
C ALA A 85 -4.20 37.01 6.75
N GLU A 86 -5.00 36.44 5.85
CA GLU A 86 -6.46 36.54 5.87
C GLU A 86 -7.05 35.86 7.11
N ARG A 87 -6.57 34.66 7.46
CA ARG A 87 -6.98 33.96 8.70
C ARG A 87 -6.60 34.72 9.97
N ALA A 88 -5.43 35.35 10.00
CA ALA A 88 -5.00 36.19 11.12
C ALA A 88 -5.80 37.50 11.21
N ALA A 89 -6.22 38.07 10.08
CA ALA A 89 -7.08 39.25 10.01
C ALA A 89 -8.52 38.95 10.44
N THR A 90 -9.02 37.73 10.21
CA THR A 90 -10.25 37.25 10.86
C THR A 90 -10.01 36.94 12.33
N ILE A 91 -10.01 37.97 13.17
CA ILE A 91 -10.21 37.84 14.61
C ILE A 91 -11.49 37.02 14.82
N PRO A 92 -11.48 35.88 15.53
CA PRO A 92 -12.72 35.21 15.87
C PRO A 92 -13.50 36.20 16.74
N LYS A 93 -14.63 36.73 16.22
CA LYS A 93 -15.63 37.40 17.06
C LYS A 93 -15.95 36.40 18.18
N GLN A 94 -15.41 36.65 19.37
CA GLN A 94 -15.86 35.98 20.58
C GLN A 94 -17.33 36.32 20.72
N ARG A 95 -18.19 35.44 20.19
CA ARG A 95 -19.61 35.47 20.49
C ARG A 95 -19.69 35.08 21.96
N THR A 96 -19.86 36.08 22.82
CA THR A 96 -20.21 35.94 24.23
C THR A 96 -21.40 35.00 24.31
N ARG A 97 -21.14 33.71 24.58
CA ARG A 97 -22.20 32.72 24.77
C ARG A 97 -22.71 32.88 26.19
N SER A 98 -23.76 33.69 26.32
CA SER A 98 -24.69 33.58 27.44
C SER A 98 -25.15 32.12 27.54
N ARG A 99 -25.08 31.61 28.76
CA ARG A 99 -25.38 30.25 29.19
C ARG A 99 -26.78 29.86 28.75
N ARG A 100 -26.89 28.91 27.79
CA ARG A 100 -28.10 28.10 27.62
C ARG A 100 -27.73 26.69 27.17
N THR A 101 -28.11 25.75 28.01
CA THR A 101 -28.11 24.30 27.83
C THR A 101 -28.92 23.92 26.59
N THR A 102 -28.37 23.07 25.69
CA THR A 102 -29.03 21.89 25.06
C THR A 102 -28.28 21.36 23.82
N LYS A 103 -28.12 20.02 23.81
CA LYS A 103 -27.88 19.07 22.69
C LYS A 103 -26.70 19.30 21.73
N GLU A 104 -25.69 18.44 21.88
CA GLU A 104 -24.67 18.14 20.87
C GLU A 104 -25.31 17.63 19.57
N LEU A 105 -25.06 18.34 18.47
CA LEU A 105 -25.04 17.79 17.12
C LEU A 105 -23.57 17.50 16.75
N PRO A 106 -23.27 16.37 16.11
CA PRO A 106 -21.89 15.94 15.88
C PRO A 106 -21.18 16.87 14.89
N ALA A 107 -19.89 17.10 15.14
CA ALA A 107 -18.99 17.82 14.26
C ALA A 107 -18.90 17.14 12.87
N PRO A 108 -18.64 17.89 11.78
CA PRO A 108 -18.31 17.27 10.50
C PRO A 108 -17.06 16.40 10.68
N ALA A 109 -17.06 15.22 10.06
CA ALA A 109 -16.02 14.22 10.24
C ALA A 109 -14.66 14.70 9.73
N THR A 110 -13.85 15.25 10.63
CA THR A 110 -12.40 15.32 10.46
C THR A 110 -11.86 13.91 10.63
N ARG A 111 -11.77 13.14 9.54
CA ARG A 111 -10.88 11.97 9.52
C ARG A 111 -9.45 12.46 9.29
N VAL A 112 -8.84 12.95 10.35
CA VAL A 112 -7.39 12.80 10.53
C VAL A 112 -7.22 11.46 11.23
N THR A 113 -6.67 10.47 10.54
CA THR A 113 -6.14 9.26 11.17
C THR A 113 -4.75 9.07 10.62
N GLY A 114 -3.77 9.29 11.48
CA GLY A 114 -2.36 9.39 11.14
C GLY A 114 -1.68 10.25 12.18
N ASP A 115 -1.73 9.80 13.44
CA ASP A 115 -0.73 10.19 14.43
C ASP A 115 0.64 9.77 13.87
N ASP A 116 1.67 10.59 14.04
CA ASP A 116 3.08 10.38 13.65
C ASP A 116 3.61 11.14 12.42
N TYR A 117 3.18 12.39 12.20
CA TYR A 117 4.03 13.35 11.47
C TYR A 117 5.00 14.04 12.43
N GLN A 118 6.03 13.30 12.88
CA GLN A 118 7.29 13.95 13.24
C GLN A 118 7.80 14.60 11.94
N GLN A 119 7.87 15.93 11.93
CA GLN A 119 8.46 16.68 10.83
C GLN A 119 9.98 16.44 10.85
N GLU A 120 10.43 15.32 10.29
CA GLU A 120 11.82 15.19 9.91
C GLU A 120 12.02 16.02 8.64
N THR A 121 12.82 17.08 8.75
CA THR A 121 13.27 17.90 7.63
C THR A 121 14.07 17.03 6.66
N LEU A 122 13.53 16.80 5.45
CA LEU A 122 14.27 16.18 4.36
C LEU A 122 15.45 17.08 3.96
N PRO A 123 16.69 16.56 3.87
CA PRO A 123 17.80 17.33 3.31
C PRO A 123 17.63 17.46 1.80
N LEU A 124 18.03 18.62 1.28
CA LEU A 124 18.08 18.98 -0.13
C LEU A 124 18.95 18.03 -0.96
#